data_AF-A0A355C0C1-F1
#
_entry.id   AF-A0A355C0C1-F1
#
_cell.length_a   1.000
_cell.length_b   1.000
_cell.length_c   1.000
_cell.angle_alpha   90.00
_cell.angle_beta   90.00
_cell.angle_gamma   90.00
#
_symmetry.space_group_name_H-M   'P 1'
#
loop_
_entity.id
_entity.type
_entity.pdbx_description
1 polymer ?
#
loop_
_entity_poly.entity_id
_entity_poly.type
_entity_poly.pdbx_seq_one_letter_code
_entity_poly.pdbx_strand_id
1 'polypeptide(L)'
;MKMTGNGLKLALLSATAAAAAIPVTSAQAQVFDDEIVVTAQKREENAQDVGISITALSGEQLRTLGYTNAQEVTALAAGVATLQP
;
A
#
# COMPACT_ATOMS: atom_id res chain seq x y z
N MET A 1 25.50 -53.82 30.50
CA MET A 1 24.29 -53.03 30.19
C MET A 1 24.71 -51.90 29.25
N LYS A 2 23.94 -51.72 28.19
CA LYS A 2 24.23 -50.94 26.98
C LYS A 2 24.47 -49.45 27.28
N MET A 3 25.36 -48.78 26.53
CA MET A 3 24.98 -47.76 25.53
C MET A 3 26.21 -46.91 25.09
N THR A 4 26.68 -47.20 23.87
CA THR A 4 27.44 -46.30 22.99
C THR A 4 26.55 -45.11 22.60
N GLY A 5 27.09 -43.88 22.55
CA GLY A 5 26.27 -42.73 22.17
C GLY A 5 26.98 -41.38 21.94
N ASN A 6 27.84 -41.30 20.93
CA ASN A 6 27.83 -40.23 19.93
C ASN A 6 27.95 -38.73 20.35
N GLY A 7 28.99 -38.37 21.11
CA GLY A 7 29.29 -37.00 21.58
C GLY A 7 29.75 -35.95 20.55
N LEU A 8 29.43 -36.10 19.25
CA LEU A 8 29.86 -35.14 18.20
C LEU A 8 28.70 -34.58 17.36
N LYS A 9 27.45 -34.97 17.60
CA LYS A 9 26.28 -34.54 16.79
C LYS A 9 25.43 -33.42 17.42
N LEU A 10 25.83 -32.85 18.55
CA LEU A 10 25.04 -31.85 19.28
C LEU A 10 25.45 -30.39 19.06
N ALA A 11 26.27 -30.09 18.04
CA ALA A 11 26.78 -28.74 17.80
C ALA A 11 26.03 -27.94 16.71
N LEU A 12 24.89 -28.41 16.20
CA LEU A 12 24.29 -27.83 14.97
C LEU A 12 22.86 -27.28 15.09
N LEU A 13 22.28 -27.13 16.29
CA LEU A 13 20.88 -26.71 16.45
C LEU A 13 20.69 -25.39 17.22
N SER A 14 21.54 -24.39 16.97
CA SER A 14 21.33 -23.04 17.53
C SER A 14 21.64 -21.95 16.50
N ALA A 15 21.03 -22.05 15.32
CA ALA A 15 20.83 -20.89 14.45
C ALA A 15 19.38 -20.41 14.67
N THR A 16 19.18 -19.69 15.77
CA THR A 16 17.95 -18.95 16.06
C THR A 16 17.65 -18.02 14.89
N ALA A 17 16.47 -18.23 14.29
CA ALA A 17 15.96 -17.50 13.14
C ALA A 17 16.02 -15.98 13.37
N ALA A 18 16.81 -15.30 12.55
CA ALA A 18 16.68 -13.86 12.36
C ALA A 18 15.35 -13.63 11.65
N ALA A 19 14.29 -13.37 12.40
CA ALA A 19 13.04 -12.83 11.87
C ALA A 19 13.36 -11.45 11.29
N ALA A 20 13.53 -11.39 9.96
CA ALA A 20 13.69 -10.14 9.24
C ALA A 20 12.44 -9.29 9.50
N ALA A 21 12.59 -8.20 10.26
CA ALA A 21 11.55 -7.20 10.41
C ALA A 21 11.32 -6.57 9.03
N ILE A 22 10.23 -7.00 8.37
CA ILE A 22 9.78 -6.36 7.14
C ILE A 22 9.28 -4.98 7.55
N PRO A 23 9.84 -3.88 7.02
CA PRO A 23 9.32 -2.56 7.30
C PRO A 23 7.90 -2.49 6.73
N VAL A 24 6.90 -2.50 7.63
CA VAL A 24 5.52 -2.22 7.26
C VAL A 24 5.46 -0.73 6.98
N THR A 25 5.51 -0.36 5.69
CA THR A 25 5.21 1.01 5.28
C THR A 25 3.73 1.26 5.58
N SER A 26 3.47 2.09 6.58
CA SER A 26 2.11 2.50 6.93
C SER A 26 1.54 3.32 5.77
N ALA A 27 0.44 2.86 5.19
CA ALA A 27 -0.32 3.66 4.23
C ALA A 27 -0.68 5.00 4.90
N GLN A 28 -0.14 6.10 4.37
CA GLN A 28 -0.47 7.45 4.81
C GLN A 28 -1.94 7.68 4.44
N ALA A 29 -2.85 7.60 5.42
CA ALA A 29 -4.21 8.03 5.21
C ALA A 29 -4.19 9.52 4.87
N GLN A 30 -4.60 9.89 3.66
CA GLN A 30 -4.88 11.28 3.36
C GLN A 30 -6.11 11.67 4.17
N VAL A 31 -5.87 12.33 5.30
CA VAL A 31 -6.93 12.89 6.13
C VAL A 31 -7.43 14.13 5.41
N PHE A 32 -8.59 14.01 4.81
CA PHE A 32 -9.39 15.15 4.38
C PHE A 32 -10.27 15.55 5.56
N ASP A 33 -10.43 16.85 5.79
CA ASP A 33 -11.26 17.35 6.88
C ASP A 33 -12.75 17.02 6.66
N ASP A 34 -13.14 16.80 5.40
CA ASP A 34 -14.50 16.50 4.97
C ASP A 34 -14.65 15.07 4.42
N GLU A 35 -15.89 14.58 4.46
CA GLU A 35 -16.29 13.32 3.84
C GLU A 35 -16.19 13.39 2.30
N ILE A 36 -15.48 12.43 1.71
CA ILE A 36 -15.41 12.29 0.24
C ILE A 36 -16.54 11.37 -0.22
N VAL A 37 -17.57 11.96 -0.81
CA VAL A 37 -18.68 11.24 -1.44
C VAL A 37 -18.37 11.05 -2.93
N VAL A 38 -18.49 9.81 -3.40
CA VAL A 38 -18.26 9.43 -4.80
C VAL A 38 -19.48 8.71 -5.37
N THR A 39 -19.62 8.72 -6.70
CA THR A 39 -20.68 7.98 -7.40
C THR A 39 -20.12 6.75 -8.11
N ALA A 40 -19.49 5.84 -7.36
CA ALA A 40 -18.80 4.69 -7.94
C ALA A 40 -19.76 3.60 -8.47
N GLN A 41 -20.94 3.41 -7.84
CA GLN A 41 -21.93 2.39 -8.26
C GLN A 41 -23.29 2.99 -8.65
N LYS A 42 -23.28 4.17 -9.27
CA LYS A 42 -24.51 4.93 -9.62
C LYS A 42 -25.35 5.35 -8.38
N ARG A 43 -24.73 5.33 -7.20
CA ARG A 43 -25.25 5.81 -5.92
C ARG A 43 -24.15 6.61 -5.23
N GLU A 44 -24.54 7.58 -4.42
CA GLU A 44 -23.64 8.31 -3.53
C GLU A 44 -23.16 7.39 -2.41
N GLU A 45 -21.85 7.20 -2.32
CA GLU A 45 -21.19 6.33 -1.36
C GLU A 45 -19.92 7.02 -0.81
N ASN A 46 -19.59 6.75 0.44
CA ASN A 46 -18.34 7.22 1.04
C ASN A 46 -17.15 6.53 0.38
N ALA A 47 -16.12 7.29 0.01
CA ALA A 47 -14.94 6.76 -0.66
C ALA A 47 -14.20 5.64 0.11
N GLN A 48 -14.36 5.54 1.43
CA GLN A 48 -13.77 4.48 2.27
C GLN A 48 -14.56 3.17 2.23
N ASP A 49 -15.85 3.22 1.89
CA ASP A 49 -16.74 2.06 1.85
C ASP A 49 -16.83 1.41 0.46
N VAL A 50 -16.25 2.05 -0.56
CA VAL A 50 -16.23 1.50 -1.93
C VAL A 50 -15.09 0.50 -2.07
N GLY A 51 -15.41 -0.71 -2.56
CA GLY A 51 -14.45 -1.80 -2.79
C GLY A 51 -13.47 -1.60 -3.96
N ILE A 52 -13.16 -0.36 -4.34
CA ILE A 52 -12.21 -0.01 -5.40
C ILE A 52 -11.11 0.92 -4.84
N SER A 53 -9.94 0.89 -5.45
CA SER A 53 -8.88 1.84 -5.10
C SER A 53 -9.22 3.24 -5.62
N ILE A 54 -9.24 4.22 -4.71
CA ILE A 54 -9.55 5.63 -5.02
C ILE A 54 -8.35 6.49 -4.63
N THR A 55 -7.90 7.34 -5.55
CA THR A 55 -6.91 8.40 -5.27
C THR A 55 -7.61 9.74 -5.34
N ALA A 56 -7.74 10.41 -4.19
CA ALA A 56 -8.32 11.74 -4.11
C ALA A 56 -7.22 12.81 -4.14
N LEU A 57 -7.36 13.77 -5.03
CA LEU A 57 -6.44 14.91 -5.20
C LEU A 57 -7.19 16.20 -4.91
N SER A 58 -6.62 17.04 -4.05
CA SER A 58 -7.23 18.34 -3.74
C SER A 58 -6.91 19.38 -4.84
N GLY A 59 -7.75 20.40 -4.99
CA GLY A 59 -7.50 21.46 -5.96
C GLY A 59 -6.17 22.22 -5.73
N GLU A 60 -5.71 22.31 -4.48
CA GLU A 60 -4.42 22.92 -4.16
C GLU A 60 -3.23 22.05 -4.58
N GLN A 61 -3.37 20.72 -4.43
CA GLN A 61 -2.37 19.78 -4.92
C GLN A 61 -2.23 19.87 -6.44
N LEU A 62 -3.36 19.94 -7.16
CA LEU A 62 -3.35 20.10 -8.61
C LEU A 62 -2.67 21.41 -9.05
N ARG A 63 -2.94 22.52 -8.35
CA ARG A 63 -2.30 23.82 -8.61
C ARG A 63 -0.79 23.80 -8.31
N THR A 64 -0.40 23.20 -7.19
CA THR A 64 1.01 23.09 -6.79
C THR A 64 1.82 22.25 -7.79
N LEU A 65 1.20 21.20 -8.32
CA LEU A 65 1.80 20.34 -9.35
C LEU A 65 1.76 20.98 -10.75
N GLY A 66 1.06 22.10 -10.92
CA GLY A 66 0.92 22.80 -12.20
C GLY A 66 0.09 22.05 -13.23
N TYR A 67 -0.77 21.12 -12.79
CA TYR A 67 -1.54 20.28 -13.70
C TYR A 67 -2.70 21.06 -14.31
N THR A 68 -2.75 21.08 -15.64
CA THR A 68 -3.73 21.87 -16.41
C THR A 68 -4.71 21.00 -17.19
N ASN A 69 -4.41 19.70 -17.31
CA ASN A 69 -5.25 18.76 -18.03
C ASN A 69 -5.58 17.54 -17.15
N ALA A 70 -6.68 16.87 -17.49
CA ALA A 70 -7.20 15.72 -16.74
C ALA A 70 -6.37 14.44 -16.98
N GLN A 71 -5.43 14.47 -17.90
CA GLN A 71 -4.56 13.36 -18.24
C GLN A 71 -3.35 13.34 -17.30
N GLU A 72 -2.83 14.50 -16.93
CA GLU A 72 -1.70 14.65 -15.99
C GLU A 72 -2.03 14.08 -14.60
N VAL A 73 -3.29 14.15 -14.16
CA VAL A 73 -3.71 13.59 -12.87
C VAL A 73 -3.70 12.06 -12.84
N THR A 74 -3.74 11.39 -14.01
CA THR A 74 -3.76 9.93 -14.06
C THR A 74 -2.44 9.29 -13.62
N ALA A 75 -1.32 10.01 -13.75
CA ALA A 75 -0.01 9.54 -13.30
C ALA A 75 0.08 9.36 -11.76
N LEU A 76 -0.82 10.00 -11.01
CA LEU A 76 -0.88 9.91 -9.55
C LEU A 76 -1.74 8.74 -9.06
N ALA A 77 -2.61 8.19 -9.91
CA ALA A 77 -3.50 7.09 -9.57
C ALA A 77 -2.88 5.75 -9.99
N ALA A 78 -2.61 4.87 -9.01
CA ALA A 78 -2.02 3.56 -9.27
C ALA A 78 -2.93 2.70 -10.18
N GLY A 79 -2.37 2.16 -11.26
CA GLY A 79 -3.10 1.30 -12.21
C GLY A 79 -3.82 2.05 -13.33
N VAL A 80 -3.72 3.38 -13.40
CA VAL A 80 -4.21 4.16 -14.55
C VAL A 80 -3.04 4.41 -15.51
N ALA A 81 -3.23 4.06 -16.78
CA ALA A 81 -2.27 4.35 -17.85
C ALA A 81 -3.00 5.04 -18.99
N THR A 82 -2.62 6.28 -19.30
CA THR A 82 -3.10 6.99 -20.49
C THR A 82 -2.19 6.69 -21.66
N LEU A 83 -2.75 6.16 -22.75
CA LEU A 83 -2.05 6.07 -24.03
C LEU A 83 -2.10 7.46 -24.68
N GLN A 84 -1.05 8.24 -24.48
CA GLN A 84 -0.86 9.51 -25.17
C GLN A 84 -0.30 9.21 -26.58
N PRO A 85 -0.86 9.73 -27.68
CA PRO A 85 -0.14 9.78 -28.95
C PRO A 85 1.03 10.78 -28.88
#